data_AF-A0A6A5ZA85-F1
#
_entry.id   AF-A0A6A5ZA85-F1
#
_cell.length_a   1.000
_cell.length_b   1.000
_cell.length_c   1.000
_cell.angle_alpha   90.00
_cell.angle_beta   90.00
_cell.angle_gamma   90.00
#
_symmetry.space_group_name_H-M   'P 1'
#
loop_
_entity.id
_entity.type
_entity.pdbx_description
1 polymer ?
#
loop_
_entity_poly.entity_id
_entity_poly.type
_entity_poly.pdbx_seq_one_letter_code
_entity_poly.pdbx_strand_id
1 'polypeptide(L)'
;MYRNAGNGPDQGANAAKTIWYTMGEIASGVGGLGRQVRLADLDGDGRADYITVKDDGSATVWWNLGFDANRDPKVVWHSATGEKIASGIGDGLGVRFADMNGDGKAEFIHMDTNAAVTLYLNQGRKTDGTWT
;
A
#
# COMPACT_ATOMS: atom_id res chain seq x y z
N MET A 1 -16.48 7.73 -24.44
CA MET A 1 -15.38 7.69 -25.43
C MET A 1 -14.47 8.88 -25.12
N TYR A 2 -13.41 8.68 -24.34
CA TYR A 2 -12.50 9.79 -23.98
C TYR A 2 -11.34 9.81 -24.97
N ARG A 3 -11.14 10.99 -25.58
CA ARG A 3 -10.14 11.26 -26.61
C ARG A 3 -8.77 11.55 -25.98
N ASN A 4 -7.77 11.12 -26.73
CA ASN A 4 -6.34 10.98 -26.50
C ASN A 4 -5.59 12.29 -26.13
N ALA A 5 -4.80 12.27 -25.04
CA ALA A 5 -3.68 13.19 -24.76
C ALA A 5 -2.74 12.72 -23.59
N GLY A 6 -2.55 11.41 -23.38
CA GLY A 6 -1.85 10.91 -22.19
C GLY A 6 -0.33 11.08 -22.24
N ASN A 7 0.22 11.97 -21.42
CA ASN A 7 1.64 12.03 -21.09
C ASN A 7 1.87 11.33 -19.76
N GLY A 8 2.68 10.26 -19.75
CA GLY A 8 3.10 9.65 -18.50
C GLY A 8 4.13 10.49 -17.72
N PRO A 9 4.72 9.94 -16.63
CA PRO A 9 5.70 10.69 -15.84
C PRO A 9 6.98 11.03 -16.63
N ASP A 10 7.23 10.35 -17.74
CA ASP A 10 8.31 10.64 -18.68
C ASP A 10 7.77 11.07 -20.05
N GLN A 11 8.53 11.94 -20.71
CA GLN A 11 8.29 12.41 -22.09
C GLN A 11 9.27 11.74 -23.07
N GLY A 12 9.96 10.68 -22.61
CA GLY A 12 11.05 10.02 -23.34
C GLY A 12 10.58 8.96 -24.32
N ALA A 13 11.51 8.29 -24.98
CA ALA A 13 11.24 7.26 -25.99
C ALA A 13 10.42 6.06 -25.49
N ASN A 14 10.23 5.91 -24.18
CA ASN A 14 9.45 4.84 -23.55
C ASN A 14 8.00 5.25 -23.22
N ALA A 15 7.67 6.54 -23.27
CA ALA A 15 6.34 7.06 -22.92
C ALA A 15 5.21 6.49 -23.81
N ALA A 16 5.53 6.02 -25.02
CA ALA A 16 4.57 5.49 -25.97
C ALA A 16 4.20 4.00 -25.77
N LYS A 17 4.87 3.27 -24.86
CA LYS A 17 4.58 1.84 -24.62
C LYS A 17 3.55 1.60 -23.50
N THR A 18 3.41 2.55 -22.59
CA THR A 18 2.46 2.50 -21.48
C THR A 18 1.90 3.90 -21.26
N ILE A 19 0.57 4.04 -21.29
CA ILE A 19 -0.09 5.32 -21.06
C ILE A 19 -0.36 5.45 -19.56
N TRP A 20 0.18 6.50 -18.95
CA TRP A 20 -0.13 6.88 -17.57
C TRP A 20 -0.98 8.16 -17.56
N TYR A 21 -1.90 8.25 -16.61
CA TYR A 21 -2.71 9.44 -16.38
C TYR A 21 -2.38 10.01 -15.00
N THR A 22 -2.04 11.29 -14.93
CA THR A 22 -1.90 11.98 -13.65
C THR A 22 -3.27 12.10 -13.00
N MET A 23 -3.44 11.45 -11.85
CA MET A 23 -4.61 11.62 -10.99
C MET A 23 -4.37 12.72 -9.94
N GLY A 24 -3.13 13.14 -9.70
CA GLY A 24 -2.84 14.16 -8.69
C GLY A 24 -2.64 13.54 -7.30
N GLU A 25 -2.80 14.37 -6.26
CA GLU A 25 -2.55 13.95 -4.88
C GLU A 25 -3.74 13.17 -4.30
N ILE A 26 -3.50 11.92 -3.90
CA ILE A 26 -4.52 11.01 -3.35
C ILE A 26 -4.50 10.91 -1.81
N ALA A 27 -3.46 11.45 -1.17
CA ALA A 27 -3.29 11.51 0.28
C ALA A 27 -2.29 12.61 0.64
N SER A 28 -2.65 13.47 1.59
CA SER A 28 -1.78 14.55 2.11
C SER A 28 -0.78 14.10 3.18
N GLY A 29 -0.73 12.79 3.42
CA GLY A 29 0.11 12.16 4.43
C GLY A 29 -0.61 11.95 5.75
N VAL A 30 -0.10 11.00 6.53
CA VAL A 30 -0.68 10.52 7.80
C VAL A 30 0.25 10.78 9.00
N GLY A 31 1.24 11.66 8.80
CA GLY A 31 2.36 11.86 9.72
C GLY A 31 3.46 10.81 9.54
N GLY A 32 4.73 11.24 9.62
CA GLY A 32 5.90 10.37 9.42
C GLY A 32 6.73 10.74 8.17
N LEU A 33 7.71 9.90 7.85
CA LEU A 33 8.60 10.11 6.70
C LEU A 33 8.07 9.37 5.47
N GLY A 34 8.15 9.97 4.27
CA GLY A 34 7.73 9.28 3.04
C GLY A 34 8.41 7.93 2.81
N ARG A 35 9.66 7.75 3.29
CA ARG A 35 10.39 6.48 3.23
C ARG A 35 9.84 5.38 4.16
N GLN A 36 8.95 5.73 5.08
CA GLN A 36 8.22 4.80 5.96
C GLN A 36 6.90 4.32 5.33
N VAL A 37 6.50 4.88 4.18
CA VAL A 37 5.27 4.49 3.49
C VAL A 37 5.51 3.26 2.61
N ARG A 38 4.54 2.35 2.60
CA ARG A 38 4.42 1.24 1.65
C ARG A 38 3.01 1.23 1.08
N LEU A 39 2.87 0.71 -0.13
CA LEU A 39 1.60 0.50 -0.80
C LEU A 39 1.50 -0.98 -1.17
N ALA A 40 0.48 -1.66 -0.66
CA ALA A 40 0.21 -3.08 -0.94
C ALA A 40 -1.25 -3.41 -0.62
N ASP A 41 -1.83 -4.35 -1.36
CA ASP A 41 -3.21 -4.82 -1.17
C ASP A 41 -3.25 -5.79 0.02
N LEU A 42 -3.79 -5.38 1.17
CA LEU A 42 -3.82 -6.21 2.39
C LEU A 42 -5.16 -6.91 2.60
N ASP A 43 -6.26 -6.42 2.01
CA ASP A 43 -7.59 -7.02 2.16
C ASP A 43 -8.02 -7.88 0.97
N GLY A 44 -7.27 -7.84 -0.14
CA GLY A 44 -7.45 -8.67 -1.32
C GLY A 44 -8.51 -8.13 -2.27
N ASP A 45 -8.85 -6.84 -2.18
CA ASP A 45 -9.88 -6.21 -3.02
C ASP A 45 -9.34 -5.74 -4.39
N GLY A 46 -8.04 -5.92 -4.64
CA GLY A 46 -7.33 -5.53 -5.85
C GLY A 46 -6.77 -4.11 -5.79
N ARG A 47 -6.82 -3.42 -4.65
CA ARG A 47 -6.37 -2.03 -4.48
C ARG A 47 -5.27 -1.99 -3.43
N ALA A 48 -4.21 -1.24 -3.72
CA ALA A 48 -3.15 -1.06 -2.74
C ALA A 48 -3.63 -0.15 -1.59
N ASP A 49 -3.40 -0.61 -0.36
CA ASP A 49 -3.63 0.13 0.88
C ASP A 49 -2.43 1.01 1.25
N TYR A 50 -2.67 2.04 2.07
CA TYR A 50 -1.63 2.92 2.56
C TYR A 50 -1.09 2.40 3.88
N ILE A 51 0.19 2.06 3.93
CA ILE A 51 0.81 1.46 5.11
C ILE A 51 1.96 2.34 5.56
N THR A 52 1.98 2.70 6.84
CA THR A 52 3.18 3.26 7.47
C THR A 52 3.90 2.20 8.26
N VAL A 53 5.22 2.17 8.15
CA VAL A 53 6.10 1.31 8.95
C VAL A 53 7.14 2.17 9.64
N LYS A 54 7.12 2.17 10.98
CA LYS A 54 8.10 2.90 11.79
C LYS A 54 9.42 2.14 11.88
N ASP A 55 10.45 2.80 12.40
CA ASP A 55 11.80 2.24 12.48
C ASP A 55 11.87 0.96 13.34
N ASP A 56 10.94 0.78 14.28
CA ASP A 56 10.79 -0.43 15.11
C ASP A 56 10.01 -1.58 14.42
N GLY A 57 9.61 -1.38 13.16
CA GLY A 57 8.83 -2.33 12.37
C GLY A 57 7.33 -2.34 12.72
N SER A 58 6.87 -1.43 13.60
CA SER A 58 5.43 -1.30 13.85
C SER A 58 4.74 -0.73 12.62
N ALA A 59 3.56 -1.27 12.30
CA ALA A 59 2.85 -0.95 11.07
C ALA A 59 1.40 -0.54 11.34
N THR A 60 0.95 0.48 10.59
CA THR A 60 -0.43 0.99 10.60
C THR A 60 -0.94 1.13 9.16
N VAL A 61 -2.15 0.65 8.90
CA VAL A 61 -2.81 0.67 7.58
C VAL A 61 -3.97 1.67 7.54
N TRP A 62 -4.16 2.30 6.39
CA TRP A 62 -5.39 2.99 5.98
C TRP A 62 -5.92 2.28 4.73
N TRP A 63 -7.16 1.81 4.83
CA TRP A 63 -7.77 0.93 3.84
C TRP A 63 -8.27 1.71 2.63
N ASN A 64 -7.93 1.27 1.43
CA ASN A 64 -8.31 1.91 0.18
C ASN A 64 -9.72 1.48 -0.25
N LEU A 65 -10.72 2.33 -0.01
CA LEU A 65 -12.10 2.07 -0.44
C LEU A 65 -12.34 2.37 -1.93
N GLY A 66 -11.31 2.74 -2.69
CA GLY A 66 -11.36 3.10 -4.10
C GLY A 66 -11.65 4.57 -4.34
N PHE A 67 -11.90 4.90 -5.61
CA PHE A 67 -12.30 6.25 -6.00
C PHE A 67 -13.73 6.54 -5.58
N ASP A 68 -14.03 7.81 -5.33
CA ASP A 68 -15.39 8.25 -5.09
C ASP A 68 -16.31 7.96 -6.31
N ALA A 69 -17.63 8.09 -6.09
CA ALA A 69 -18.63 7.81 -7.12
C ALA A 69 -18.49 8.69 -8.38
N ASN A 70 -17.82 9.84 -8.27
CA ASN A 70 -17.58 10.75 -9.38
C ASN A 70 -16.28 10.43 -10.13
N ARG A 71 -15.50 9.45 -9.65
CA ARG A 71 -14.14 9.15 -10.12
C ARG A 71 -13.25 10.41 -10.13
N ASP A 72 -13.51 11.33 -9.21
CA ASP A 72 -12.56 12.37 -8.86
C ASP A 72 -11.33 11.64 -8.29
N PRO A 73 -10.09 12.04 -8.58
CA PRO A 73 -8.87 11.38 -8.12
C PRO A 73 -8.71 11.14 -6.61
N LYS A 74 -9.68 11.52 -5.80
CA LYS A 74 -9.68 11.29 -4.36
C LYS A 74 -10.02 9.83 -4.08
N VAL A 75 -8.97 9.07 -3.76
CA VAL A 75 -9.12 7.79 -3.08
C VAL A 75 -9.82 8.04 -1.74
N VAL A 76 -10.84 7.24 -1.46
CA VAL A 76 -11.54 7.23 -0.19
C VAL A 76 -10.81 6.27 0.75
N TRP A 77 -10.33 6.79 1.88
CA TRP A 77 -9.61 6.01 2.88
C TRP A 77 -10.51 5.69 4.06
N HIS A 78 -10.52 4.43 4.52
CA HIS A 78 -11.15 4.05 5.78
C HIS A 78 -10.14 4.02 6.95
N SER A 79 -10.66 4.38 8.13
CA SER A 79 -9.92 4.69 9.37
C SER A 79 -9.16 6.01 9.33
N ALA A 80 -9.75 7.09 9.85
CA ALA A 80 -9.12 8.42 9.86
C ALA A 80 -7.76 8.44 10.60
N THR A 81 -7.56 7.55 11.57
CA THR A 81 -6.32 7.43 12.37
C THR A 81 -5.47 6.22 12.00
N GLY A 82 -5.90 5.43 11.01
CA GLY A 82 -5.28 4.16 10.66
C GLY A 82 -5.58 3.04 11.65
N GLU A 83 -5.31 1.80 11.25
CA GLU A 83 -5.45 0.59 12.05
C GLU A 83 -4.08 -0.05 12.25
N LYS A 84 -3.70 -0.32 13.51
CA LYS A 84 -2.40 -0.92 13.82
C LYS A 84 -2.41 -2.41 13.51
N ILE A 85 -1.52 -2.86 12.63
CA ILE A 85 -1.44 -4.26 12.17
C ILE A 85 -0.18 -4.99 12.66
N ALA A 86 0.84 -4.25 13.13
CA ALA A 86 2.02 -4.82 13.77
C ALA A 86 2.49 -3.98 14.96
N SER A 87 2.83 -4.64 16.07
CA SER A 87 3.34 -3.99 17.28
C SER A 87 4.79 -3.51 17.17
N GLY A 88 5.57 -4.10 16.26
CA GLY A 88 7.01 -3.90 16.10
C GLY A 88 7.73 -5.23 16.10
N ILE A 89 8.65 -5.41 15.15
CA ILE A 89 9.42 -6.65 14.96
C ILE A 89 10.92 -6.39 14.80
N GLY A 90 11.37 -5.15 15.00
CA GLY A 90 12.73 -4.70 14.68
C GLY A 90 12.79 -3.99 13.32
N ASP A 91 14.00 -3.77 12.82
CA ASP A 91 14.35 -2.92 11.67
C ASP A 91 13.22 -2.73 10.64
N GLY A 92 12.50 -1.61 10.74
CA GLY A 92 11.39 -1.26 9.86
C GLY A 92 11.79 -1.00 8.42
N LEU A 93 13.09 -0.77 8.15
CA LEU A 93 13.60 -0.66 6.79
C LEU A 93 13.58 -2.01 6.07
N GLY A 94 13.63 -3.10 6.82
CA GLY A 94 13.52 -4.48 6.34
C GLY A 94 12.10 -4.92 5.99
N VAL A 95 11.07 -4.14 6.35
CA VAL A 95 9.67 -4.53 6.15
C VAL A 95 9.21 -4.27 4.72
N ARG A 96 8.60 -5.30 4.13
CA ARG A 96 8.00 -5.33 2.78
C ARG A 96 6.63 -5.98 2.83
N PHE A 97 5.86 -5.75 1.76
CA PHE A 97 4.57 -6.39 1.56
C PHE A 97 4.48 -6.91 0.12
N ALA A 98 4.10 -8.17 -0.04
CA ALA A 98 3.89 -8.82 -1.34
C ALA A 98 3.06 -10.09 -1.17
N ASP A 99 2.24 -10.41 -2.18
CA ASP A 99 1.51 -11.68 -2.25
C ASP A 99 2.47 -12.82 -2.63
N MET A 100 2.78 -13.65 -1.65
CA MET A 100 3.70 -14.78 -1.70
C MET A 100 2.97 -16.12 -1.78
N ASN A 101 1.70 -16.18 -1.37
CA ASN A 101 0.92 -17.41 -1.34
C ASN A 101 -0.06 -17.53 -2.53
N GLY A 102 -0.29 -16.45 -3.28
CA GLY A 102 -1.14 -16.37 -4.46
C GLY A 102 -2.62 -16.17 -4.17
N ASP A 103 -3.00 -15.72 -2.98
CA ASP A 103 -4.40 -15.56 -2.55
C ASP A 103 -4.96 -14.15 -2.77
N GLY A 104 -4.15 -13.25 -3.35
CA GLY A 104 -4.52 -11.87 -3.66
C GLY A 104 -4.26 -10.88 -2.52
N LYS A 105 -3.87 -11.35 -1.32
CA LYS A 105 -3.49 -10.48 -0.20
C LYS A 105 -1.99 -10.46 -0.05
N ALA A 106 -1.42 -9.28 0.16
CA ALA A 106 -0.01 -9.14 0.47
C ALA A 106 0.29 -9.63 1.89
N GLU A 107 1.36 -10.43 2.01
CA GLU A 107 1.93 -10.82 3.29
C GLU A 107 2.82 -9.75 3.89
N PHE A 108 3.02 -9.83 5.21
CA PHE A 108 4.06 -9.06 5.90
C PHE A 108 5.37 -9.83 5.80
N ILE A 109 6.41 -9.17 5.28
CA ILE A 109 7.74 -9.75 5.07
C ILE A 109 8.77 -8.91 5.83
N HIS A 110 9.59 -9.55 6.67
CA HIS A 110 10.73 -8.89 7.30
C HIS A 110 12.04 -9.45 6.77
N MET A 111 12.88 -8.57 6.27
CA MET A 111 14.26 -8.88 5.89
C MET A 111 15.20 -8.31 6.94
N ASP A 112 15.99 -9.16 7.59
CA ASP A 112 17.00 -8.71 8.54
C ASP A 112 18.26 -8.15 7.83
N THR A 113 19.21 -7.65 8.62
CA THR A 113 20.45 -7.07 8.10
C THR A 113 21.40 -8.09 7.46
N ASN A 114 21.16 -9.39 7.67
CA ASN A 114 21.87 -10.49 7.02
C ASN A 114 21.16 -11.00 5.76
N ALA A 115 20.12 -10.28 5.30
CA ALA A 115 19.23 -10.67 4.22
C ALA A 115 18.44 -11.98 4.46
N ALA A 116 18.33 -12.43 5.71
CA ALA A 116 17.39 -13.48 6.07
C ALA A 116 15.96 -12.93 6.02
N VAL A 117 15.03 -13.73 5.52
CA VAL A 117 13.64 -13.32 5.29
C VAL A 117 12.71 -14.14 6.16
N THR A 118 11.88 -13.45 6.95
CA THR A 118 10.76 -14.04 7.69
C THR A 118 9.45 -13.60 7.04
N LEU A 119 8.59 -14.57 6.75
CA LEU A 119 7.27 -14.37 6.16
C LEU A 119 6.19 -14.53 7.25
N TYR A 120 5.23 -13.62 7.27
CA TYR A 120 4.03 -13.71 8.11
C TYR A 120 2.81 -13.72 7.18
N LEU A 121 2.08 -14.83 7.17
CA LEU A 121 0.91 -15.01 6.31
C LEU A 121 -0.22 -14.06 6.72
N ASN A 122 -0.80 -13.37 5.74
CA ASN A 122 -1.96 -12.54 5.93
C ASN A 122 -3.23 -13.38 5.76
N GLN A 123 -3.90 -13.70 6.86
CA GLN A 123 -5.17 -14.47 6.83
C GLN A 123 -6.40 -13.58 6.57
N GLY A 124 -6.19 -12.32 6.21
CA GLY A 124 -7.24 -11.32 6.01
C GLY A 124 -7.77 -10.75 7.32
N ARG A 125 -8.59 -9.71 7.18
CA ARG A 125 -9.28 -9.07 8.29
C ARG A 125 -10.44 -9.95 8.73
N LYS A 126 -10.51 -10.34 10.01
CA LYS A 126 -11.71 -11.01 10.50
C LYS A 126 -12.89 -10.05 10.45
N THR A 127 -14.08 -10.60 10.25
CA THR A 127 -15.35 -9.85 10.24
C THR A 127 -15.65 -9.16 11.58
N ASP A 128 -14.96 -9.51 12.66
CA ASP A 128 -15.06 -8.87 13.99
C ASP A 128 -14.05 -7.73 14.21
N GLY A 129 -13.23 -7.40 13.20
CA GLY A 129 -12.22 -6.36 13.29
C GLY A 129 -10.92 -6.76 14.01
N THR A 130 -10.71 -8.05 14.29
CA THR A 130 -9.44 -8.56 14.84
C THR A 130 -8.60 -9.29 13.78
N TRP A 131 -7.31 -9.48 14.04
CA TRP A 131 -6.38 -10.21 13.16
C TRP A 131 -6.13 -11.64 13.70
N THR A 132 -5.84 -12.60 12.81
CA THR A 132 -5.28 -13.93 13.17
C THR A 132 -3.99 -14.16 12.44
#